data_AF-A0A2I0VDF1-F1
#
_entry.id   AF-A0A2I0VDF1-F1
#
_cell.length_a   1.000
_cell.length_b   1.000
_cell.length_c   1.000
_cell.angle_alpha   90.00
_cell.angle_beta   90.00
_cell.angle_gamma   90.00
#
_symmetry.space_group_name_H-M   'P 1'
#
loop_
_entity.id
_entity.type
_entity.pdbx_description
1 polymer ?
#
loop_
_entity_poly.entity_id
_entity_poly.type
_entity_poly.pdbx_seq_one_letter_code
_entity_poly.pdbx_strand_id
1 'polypeptide(L)'
;MQGIHNVFHISVLWKYVSDDSKRIQSKSIKLQPDLKYIEEPERILDYDVKQLRHRAIPFVKVLWKHGLERDATWEREAEMRSQFPHLFN
;
A
#
# COMPACT_ATOMS: atom_id res chain seq x y z
N MET A 1 -22.06 -43.03 -27.32
CA MET A 1 -21.10 -41.97 -26.91
C MET A 1 -21.16 -40.86 -27.95
N GLN A 2 -22.15 -39.98 -27.83
CA GLN A 2 -22.26 -38.75 -28.62
C GLN A 2 -22.19 -37.61 -27.62
N GLY A 3 -21.23 -36.70 -27.77
CA GLY A 3 -21.09 -35.61 -26.81
C GLY A 3 -19.76 -34.87 -26.79
N ILE A 4 -18.84 -35.15 -27.73
CA ILE A 4 -17.65 -34.32 -27.90
C ILE A 4 -17.75 -33.70 -29.29
N HIS A 5 -18.03 -32.40 -29.33
CA HIS A 5 -17.90 -31.59 -30.53
C HIS A 5 -16.47 -31.05 -30.61
N ASN A 6 -15.85 -31.18 -31.78
CA ASN A 6 -14.49 -30.70 -32.02
C ASN A 6 -14.52 -29.18 -32.25
N VAL A 7 -14.63 -28.41 -31.16
CA VAL A 7 -14.70 -26.95 -31.17
C VAL A 7 -13.37 -26.39 -30.72
N PHE A 8 -12.69 -25.66 -31.61
CA PHE A 8 -11.55 -24.82 -31.24
C PHE A 8 -12.03 -23.42 -30.88
N HIS A 9 -11.83 -23.01 -29.64
CA HIS A 9 -12.03 -21.62 -29.23
C HIS A 9 -10.75 -20.83 -29.56
N ILE A 10 -10.83 -19.95 -30.57
CA ILE A 10 -9.76 -19.03 -30.89
C ILE A 10 -10.11 -17.68 -30.26
N SER A 11 -9.51 -17.38 -29.11
CA SER A 11 -9.52 -16.02 -28.57
C SER A 11 -8.47 -15.19 -29.32
N VAL A 12 -8.94 -14.29 -30.19
CA VAL A 12 -8.05 -13.31 -30.84
C VAL A 12 -7.62 -12.30 -29.78
N LEU A 13 -6.42 -12.49 -29.23
CA LEU A 13 -5.78 -11.51 -28.37
C LEU A 13 -5.32 -10.33 -29.22
N TRP A 14 -5.90 -9.17 -28.96
CA TRP A 14 -5.43 -7.93 -29.56
C TRP A 14 -4.07 -7.58 -28.97
N LYS A 15 -3.06 -7.46 -29.84
CA LYS A 15 -1.75 -6.98 -29.45
C LYS A 15 -1.89 -5.55 -28.94
N TYR A 16 -1.60 -5.34 -27.66
CA TYR A 16 -1.48 -3.99 -27.13
C TYR A 16 -0.30 -3.29 -27.80
N VAL A 17 -0.58 -2.19 -28.51
CA VAL A 17 0.45 -1.30 -29.04
C VAL A 17 0.68 -0.24 -27.97
N SER A 18 1.88 -0.25 -27.39
CA SER A 18 2.28 0.71 -26.37
C SER A 18 2.14 2.13 -26.91
N ASP A 19 1.30 2.92 -26.26
CA ASP A 19 1.16 4.35 -26.51
C ASP A 19 2.07 5.10 -25.53
N ASP A 20 3.05 5.85 -26.04
CA ASP A 20 4.01 6.60 -25.23
C ASP A 20 3.31 7.65 -24.34
N SER A 21 2.12 8.12 -24.72
CA SER A 21 1.31 9.02 -23.89
C SER A 21 0.69 8.33 -22.66
N LYS A 22 0.58 7.00 -22.70
CA LYS A 22 0.06 6.16 -21.59
C LYS A 22 1.18 5.50 -20.81
N ARG A 23 2.43 5.90 -21.04
CA ARG A 23 3.57 5.40 -20.30
C ARG A 23 3.44 5.86 -18.84
N ILE A 24 3.07 4.91 -17.98
CA ILE A 24 3.03 5.11 -16.54
C ILE A 24 4.43 5.55 -16.12
N GLN A 25 4.54 6.77 -15.58
CA GLN A 25 5.81 7.21 -14.99
C GLN A 25 6.12 6.30 -13.81
N SER A 26 7.12 5.43 -13.99
CA SER A 26 7.69 4.67 -12.89
C SER A 26 8.39 5.66 -11.97
N LYS A 27 7.79 5.99 -10.83
CA LYS A 27 8.52 6.70 -9.77
C LYS A 27 9.70 5.83 -9.34
N SER A 28 10.89 6.41 -9.28
CA SER A 28 12.07 5.72 -8.76
C SER A 28 11.87 5.48 -7.26
N ILE A 29 11.55 4.23 -6.90
CA ILE A 29 11.47 3.82 -5.50
C ILE A 29 12.88 3.50 -5.02
N LYS A 30 13.32 4.14 -3.92
CA LYS A 30 14.57 3.77 -3.25
C LYS A 30 14.33 2.48 -2.48
N LEU A 31 14.73 1.36 -3.05
CA LEU A 31 14.76 0.08 -2.35
C LEU A 31 16.06 -0.03 -1.54
N GLN A 32 15.98 -0.65 -0.37
CA GLN A 32 17.17 -1.04 0.37
C GLN A 32 17.87 -2.22 -0.34
N PRO A 33 19.15 -2.50 -0.02
CA PRO A 33 19.89 -3.62 -0.61
C PRO A 33 19.23 -4.99 -0.38
N ASP A 34 18.40 -5.11 0.66
CA ASP A 34 17.60 -6.31 0.97
C ASP A 34 16.24 -6.35 0.24
N LEU A 35 16.05 -5.47 -0.75
CA LEU A 35 14.83 -5.29 -1.54
C LEU A 35 13.60 -4.89 -0.72
N LYS A 36 13.78 -4.44 0.54
CA LYS A 36 12.65 -3.89 1.31
C LYS A 36 12.36 -2.46 0.91
N TYR A 37 11.07 -2.17 0.84
CA TYR A 37 10.54 -0.82 0.75
C TYR A 37 10.12 -0.38 2.14
N ILE A 38 10.80 0.61 2.70
CA ILE A 38 10.36 1.29 3.93
C ILE A 38 9.63 2.54 3.48
N GLU A 39 8.32 2.58 3.72
CA GLU A 39 7.55 3.80 3.57
C GLU A 39 7.97 4.80 4.65
N GLU A 40 8.32 6.02 4.21
CA GLU A 40 8.62 7.11 5.14
C GLU A 40 7.30 7.74 5.57
N PRO A 41 6.99 7.76 6.89
CA PRO A 41 5.83 8.47 7.39
C PRO A 41 6.07 9.98 7.27
N GLU A 42 5.05 10.70 6.83
CA GLU A 42 5.11 12.14 6.61
C GLU A 42 4.60 12.91 7.82
N ARG A 43 3.41 12.55 8.34
CA ARG A 43 2.81 13.17 9.52
C ARG A 43 1.77 12.29 10.18
N ILE A 44 1.48 12.60 11.44
CA ILE A 44 0.33 12.03 12.16
C ILE A 44 -0.90 12.89 11.85
N LEU A 45 -1.97 12.24 11.41
CA LEU A 45 -3.24 12.89 11.09
C LEU A 45 -4.20 12.90 12.28
N ASP A 46 -4.16 11.85 13.12
CA ASP A 46 -5.12 11.69 14.22
C ASP A 46 -4.60 10.71 15.28
N TYR A 47 -5.24 10.73 16.46
CA TYR A 47 -4.97 9.87 17.60
C TYR A 47 -6.26 9.17 18.06
N ASP A 48 -6.19 7.88 18.35
CA ASP A 48 -7.32 7.15 18.91
C ASP A 48 -6.83 6.10 19.92
N VAL A 49 -7.71 5.68 20.82
CA VAL A 49 -7.40 4.66 21.82
C VAL A 49 -8.39 3.52 21.71
N LYS A 50 -7.90 2.36 21.26
CA LYS A 50 -8.68 1.14 21.20
C LYS A 50 -8.84 0.55 22.60
N GLN A 51 -10.05 0.68 23.14
CA GLN A 51 -10.44 0.06 24.41
C GLN A 51 -10.73 -1.43 24.21
N LEU A 52 -10.00 -2.27 24.93
CA LEU A 52 -10.25 -3.70 25.05
C LEU A 52 -10.72 -4.01 26.48
N ARG A 53 -11.24 -5.23 26.71
CA ARG A 53 -11.82 -5.63 28.01
C ARG A 53 -10.91 -5.38 29.23
N HIS A 54 -9.59 -5.44 29.06
CA HIS A 54 -8.62 -5.29 30.16
C HIS A 54 -7.49 -4.30 29.86
N ARG A 55 -7.49 -3.63 28.70
CA ARG A 55 -6.40 -2.72 28.33
C ARG A 55 -6.86 -1.68 27.31
N ALA A 56 -6.23 -0.51 27.37
CA ALA A 56 -6.33 0.53 26.37
C ALA A 56 -5.07 0.51 25.50
N ILE A 57 -5.22 0.51 24.17
CA ILE A 57 -4.08 0.54 23.25
C ILE A 57 -4.18 1.83 22.40
N PRO A 58 -3.24 2.77 22.55
CA PRO A 58 -3.17 3.96 21.71
C PRO A 58 -2.71 3.64 20.28
N PHE A 59 -3.37 4.27 19.32
CA PHE A 59 -3.08 4.23 17.89
C PHE A 59 -2.97 5.65 17.34
N VAL A 60 -2.21 5.77 16.25
CA VAL A 60 -2.06 7.00 15.49
C VAL A 60 -2.38 6.74 14.04
N LYS A 61 -3.06 7.69 13.40
CA LYS A 61 -3.33 7.66 11.98
C LYS A 61 -2.15 8.29 11.24
N VAL A 62 -1.46 7.52 10.42
CA VAL A 62 -0.19 7.93 9.79
C VAL A 62 -0.42 8.20 8.31
N LEU A 63 -0.06 9.41 7.86
CA LEU A 63 0.09 9.70 6.44
C LEU A 63 1.49 9.29 5.98
N TRP A 64 1.57 8.55 4.89
CA TRP A 64 2.83 8.13 4.27
C TRP A 64 3.19 9.07 3.11
N LYS A 65 4.48 9.36 2.92
CA LYS A 65 5.03 10.40 2.01
C LYS A 65 4.55 10.36 0.55
N HIS A 66 4.07 9.21 0.07
CA HIS A 66 3.54 9.05 -1.29
C HIS A 66 2.08 8.56 -1.31
N GLY A 67 1.48 8.38 -0.13
CA GLY A 67 0.09 7.99 0.03
C GLY A 67 -0.85 9.19 -0.01
N LEU A 68 -2.11 8.95 -0.30
CA LEU A 68 -3.17 9.94 -0.10
C LEU A 68 -3.68 9.83 1.34
N GLU A 69 -4.32 10.88 1.87
CA GLU A 69 -4.90 10.82 3.24
C GLU A 69 -5.95 9.72 3.40
N ARG A 70 -6.63 9.33 2.32
CA ARG A 70 -7.55 8.18 2.30
C ARG A 70 -6.84 6.83 2.46
N ASP A 71 -5.56 6.77 2.12
CA ASP A 71 -4.71 5.58 2.19
C ASP A 71 -3.91 5.55 3.52
N ALA A 72 -4.13 6.53 4.41
CA ALA A 72 -3.50 6.58 5.72
C ALA A 72 -3.91 5.38 6.59
N THR A 73 -2.95 4.79 7.30
CA THR A 73 -3.15 3.60 8.13
C THR A 73 -3.15 3.94 9.62
N TRP A 74 -3.75 3.06 10.43
CA TRP A 74 -3.72 3.17 11.89
C TRP A 74 -2.62 2.27 12.45
N GLU A 75 -1.59 2.89 13.01
CA GLU A 75 -0.42 2.20 13.58
C GLU A 75 -0.38 2.35 15.10
N ARG A 76 0.25 1.41 15.81
CA ARG A 76 0.38 1.49 17.26
C ARG A 76 1.29 2.65 17.64
N GLU A 77 0.84 3.50 18.55
CA GLU A 77 1.60 4.69 18.97
C GLU A 77 3.00 4.33 19.50
N ALA A 78 3.10 3.27 20.29
CA ALA A 78 4.37 2.83 20.87
C ALA A 78 5.41 2.43 19.80
N GLU A 79 4.99 1.81 18.71
CA GLU A 79 5.89 1.42 17.62
C GLU A 79 6.32 2.64 16.82
N MET A 80 5.37 3.54 16.51
CA MET A 80 5.66 4.78 15.81
C MET A 80 6.59 5.70 16.60
N ARG A 81 6.43 5.80 17.92
CA ARG A 81 7.36 6.55 18.79
C ARG A 81 8.76 5.96 18.81
N SER A 82 8.88 4.64 18.73
CA SER A 82 10.17 3.94 18.71
C SER A 82 10.91 4.13 17.38
N GLN A 83 10.19 3.96 16.26
CA GLN A 83 10.78 4.01 14.91
C GLN A 83 10.91 5.44 14.36
N PHE A 84 9.95 6.31 14.68
CA PHE A 84 9.82 7.66 14.13
C PHE A 84 9.52 8.70 15.22
N PRO A 85 10.42 8.86 16.23
CA PRO A 85 10.18 9.75 17.36
C PRO A 85 9.98 11.21 16.96
N HIS A 86 10.57 11.63 15.83
CA HIS A 86 10.46 13.00 15.32
C HIS A 86 9.05 13.42 14.91
N LEU A 87 8.12 12.48 14.71
CA LEU A 87 6.71 12.78 14.37
C LEU A 87 5.87 13.21 15.58
N PHE A 88 6.39 13.05 16.80
CA PHE A 88 5.65 13.27 18.05
C PHE A 88 6.13 14.50 18.84
N ASN A 89 6.98 15.32 18.23
CA ASN A 89 7.51 16.55 18.82
C ASN A 89 6.62 17.75 18.54
#